data_AF-A0A7Z7ISD0-F1
#
_entry.id   AF-A0A7Z7ISD0-F1
#
_cell.length_a   1.000
_cell.length_b   1.000
_cell.length_c   1.000
_cell.angle_alpha   90.00
_cell.angle_beta   90.00
_cell.angle_gamma   90.00
#
_symmetry.space_group_name_H-M   'P 1'
#
loop_
_entity.id
_entity.type
_entity.pdbx_description
1 polymer ?
#
loop_
_entity_poly.entity_id
_entity_poly.type
_entity_poly.pdbx_seq_one_letter_code
_entity_poly.pdbx_strand_id
1 'polypeptide(L)' 'MGARYRHLTTRETNRLTDGQARAAVAAVLLRWIHVIVTQRVSWDAAIVGVAELPTAA' A
#
# COMPACT_ATOMS: atom_id res chain seq x y z
N MET A 1 -3.85 -0.06 -8.75
CA MET A 1 -4.58 -0.29 -7.47
C MET A 1 -5.07 -1.74 -7.24
N GLY A 2 -4.98 -2.66 -8.22
CA GLY A 2 -5.64 -3.97 -8.14
C GLY A 2 -4.85 -5.12 -7.47
N ALA A 3 -3.52 -5.13 -7.55
CA ALA A 3 -2.73 -6.31 -7.16
C ALA A 3 -2.77 -6.61 -5.65
N ARG A 4 -2.55 -5.62 -4.78
CA ARG A 4 -2.61 -5.78 -3.32
C ARG A 4 -4.02 -6.07 -2.82
N TYR A 5 -5.03 -5.40 -3.38
CA TYR A 5 -6.42 -5.62 -3.01
C TYR A 5 -6.88 -7.03 -3.34
N ARG A 6 -6.59 -7.48 -4.57
CA ARG A 6 -6.87 -8.85 -5.02
C ARG A 6 -6.13 -9.86 -4.17
N HIS A 7 -4.86 -9.62 -3.85
CA HIS A 7 -4.09 -10.51 -2.99
C HIS A 7 -4.66 -10.64 -1.57
N LEU A 8 -5.21 -9.57 -0.97
CA LEU A 8 -5.81 -9.62 0.36
C LEU A 8 -7.17 -10.35 0.38
N THR A 9 -7.93 -10.28 -0.71
CA THR A 9 -9.26 -10.93 -0.83
C THR A 9 -9.20 -12.36 -1.37
N THR A 10 -8.09 -12.76 -2.00
CA THR A 10 -7.89 -14.13 -2.53
C THR A 10 -7.03 -15.02 -1.64
N ARG A 11 -6.55 -14.56 -0.48
CA ARG A 11 -5.77 -15.39 0.46
C ARG A 11 -6.62 -16.50 1.08
N GLU A 12 -6.04 -17.70 1.18
CA GLU A 12 -6.67 -18.89 1.77
C GLU A 12 -6.76 -18.82 3.31
N THR A 13 -5.77 -18.21 3.96
CA THR A 13 -5.70 -18.06 5.42
C THR A 13 -5.91 -16.59 5.82
N ASN A 14 -6.71 -16.32 6.86
CA ASN A 14 -7.05 -14.96 7.33
C ASN A 14 -7.61 -14.04 6.23
N ARG A 15 -8.60 -14.52 5.49
CA ARG A 15 -9.28 -13.75 4.45
C ARG A 15 -9.95 -12.51 5.06
N LEU A 16 -9.47 -11.32 4.69
CA LEU A 16 -10.09 -10.08 5.13
C LEU A 16 -11.37 -9.83 4.33
N THR A 17 -12.42 -9.39 5.00
CA THR A 17 -13.63 -8.90 4.34
C THR A 17 -13.32 -7.63 3.52
N ASP A 18 -14.12 -7.33 2.50
CA ASP A 18 -13.95 -6.17 1.60
C ASP A 18 -13.67 -4.87 2.39
N GLY A 19 -14.47 -4.63 3.44
CA GLY A 19 -14.30 -3.49 4.34
C GLY A 19 -12.98 -3.49 5.11
N GLN A 20 -12.53 -4.64 5.61
CA GLN A 20 -11.25 -4.73 6.32
C GLN A 20 -10.05 -4.56 5.39
N ALA A 21 -10.11 -5.11 4.17
CA ALA A 21 -9.07 -4.91 3.17
C ALA A 21 -8.97 -3.43 2.78
N ARG A 22 -10.10 -2.75 2.58
CA ARG A 22 -10.15 -1.32 2.30
C ARG A 22 -9.62 -0.47 3.45
N ALA A 23 -10.01 -0.80 4.68
CA ALA A 23 -9.53 -0.12 5.88
C ALA A 23 -8.00 -0.30 6.06
N ALA A 24 -7.47 -1.50 5.84
CA ALA A 24 -6.04 -1.77 5.90
C ALA A 24 -5.26 -0.94 4.86
N VAL A 25 -5.75 -0.88 3.62
CA VAL A 25 -5.14 -0.05 2.57
C VAL A 25 -5.19 1.43 2.94
N ALA A 26 -6.33 1.92 3.44
CA ALA A 26 -6.48 3.31 3.87
C ALA A 26 -5.53 3.65 5.03
N ALA A 27 -5.43 2.77 6.03
CA ALA A 27 -4.54 2.95 7.18
C ALA A 27 -3.06 3.02 6.77
N VAL A 28 -2.64 2.17 5.82
CA VAL A 28 -1.27 2.24 5.27
C VAL A 28 -1.02 3.56 4.55
N LEU A 29 -1.95 4.03 3.72
CA LEU A 29 -1.81 5.31 3.02
C LEU A 29 -1.72 6.49 4.00
N LEU A 30 -2.60 6.51 5.00
CA LEU A 30 -2.61 7.54 6.04
C LEU A 30 -1.31 7.52 6.86
N ARG A 31 -0.77 6.34 7.18
CA ARG A 31 0.51 6.21 7.89
C ARG A 31 1.66 6.80 7.06
N TRP A 32 1.71 6.54 5.76
CA TRP A 32 2.73 7.12 4.88
C TRP A 32 2.62 8.65 4.80
N ILE A 33 1.40 9.17 4.62
CA ILE A 33 1.15 10.61 4.60
C ILE A 33 1.59 11.25 5.92
N HIS A 34 1.25 10.64 7.05
CA HIS A 34 1.65 11.13 8.36
C HIS A 34 3.17 11.22 8.50
N VAL A 35 3.92 10.20 8.07
CA VAL A 35 5.39 10.21 8.10
C VAL A 35 5.97 11.31 7.23
N ILE A 36 5.48 11.47 6.00
CA ILE A 36 5.94 12.52 5.07
C ILE A 36 5.72 13.91 5.68
N VAL A 37 4.55 14.14 6.29
CA VAL A 37 4.19 15.44 6.88
C VAL A 37 5.01 15.71 8.14
N THR A 38 5.12 14.74 9.04
CA THR A 38 5.77 14.93 10.36
C THR A 38 7.29 14.90 10.28
N GLN A 39 7.85 13.99 9.50
CA GLN A 39 9.30 13.80 9.41
C GLN A 39 9.91 14.56 8.23
N ARG A 40 9.08 15.20 7.39
CA ARG A 40 9.49 15.96 6.20
C ARG A 40 10.35 15.13 5.24
N VAL A 41 10.17 13.81 5.25
CA VAL A 41 10.86 12.88 4.36
C VAL A 41 10.15 12.90 3.01
N SER A 42 10.88 13.26 1.95
CA SER A 42 10.40 13.14 0.59
C SER A 42 10.17 11.67 0.25
N TRP A 43 9.12 11.39 -0.52
CA TRP A 43 8.87 10.05 -1.02
C TRP A 43 10.07 9.54 -1.81
N ASP A 44 10.74 8.50 -1.30
CA ASP A 44 11.87 7.85 -1.95
C ASP A 44 11.48 6.43 -2.34
N ALA A 45 11.31 6.20 -3.64
CA ALA A 45 10.90 4.90 -4.18
C ALA A 45 11.92 3.77 -3.89
N ALA A 46 13.19 4.11 -3.64
CA ALA A 46 14.22 3.15 -3.26
C ALA A 46 14.03 2.64 -1.82
N ILE A 47 13.53 3.49 -0.91
CA ILE A 47 13.23 3.12 0.48
C ILE A 47 11.94 2.29 0.56
N VAL A 48 10.99 2.50 -0.35
CA VAL A 48 9.69 1.82 -0.35
C VAL A 48 9.77 0.38 -0.93
N GLY A 49 10.90 0.00 -1.55
CA GLY A 49 11.08 -1.33 -2.12
C GLY A 49 10.14 -1.61 -3.31
N VAL A 50 9.71 -0.56 -4.03
CA VAL A 50 9.03 -0.73 -5.32
C VAL A 50 10.12 -0.90 -6.38
N ALA A 51 10.63 -2.12 -6.50
CA ALA A 51 11.64 -2.46 -7.49
C ALA A 51 11.12 -2.47 -8.95
N GLU A 52 9.81 -2.35 -9.19
CA GLU A 52 9.28 -2.17 -10.55
C GLU A 52 8.06 -1.24 -10.53
N LEU A 53 8.24 0.00 -10.97
CA LEU A 53 7.21 0.70 -11.71
C LEU A 53 7.54 0.46 -13.19
N PRO A 54 6.79 -0.38 -13.93
CA PRO A 54 7.01 -0.49 -15.37
C PRO A 54 6.79 0.90 -15.97
N THR A 55 7.87 1.45 -16.53
CA THR A 55 7.82 2.63 -17.38
C THR A 55 6.85 2.30 -18.52
N ALA A 56 5.67 2.89 -18.48
CA ALA A 56 4.76 2.87 -19.63
C ALA A 56 5.46 3.63 -20.77
N ALA A 57 5.86 2.87 -21.79
CA ALA A 57 6.23 3.37 -23.11
C ALA A 57 4.98 3.70 -23.92
#